data_AF-A0A429ZP75-F1
#
_entry.id   AF-A0A429ZP75-F1
#
_cell.length_a   1.000
_cell.length_b   1.000
_cell.length_c   1.000
_cell.angle_alpha   90.00
_cell.angle_beta   90.00
_cell.angle_gamma   90.00
#
_symmetry.space_group_name_H-M   'P 1'
#
loop_
_entity.id
_entity.type
_entity.pdbx_description
1 polymer ?
#
loop_
_entity_poly.entity_id
_entity_poly.type
_entity_poly.pdbx_seq_one_letter_code
_entity_poly.pdbx_strand_id
1 'polypeptide(L)'
;MFMMKNDLMEINYRFGQWLLKLVQIQYYWLGYTLKGLIIGGLFPATATVFYLFHLWFENTQGRDFRISDVFQEQFKRTFKGSNVLGYLMTFALIVLWSNLQISKHFIQSPLLHYLLVLLLLLTLGTLLYLFPVYVRYELPCFYYVRQAILLLLLNLLPTLAMLIGFFLVIGVMTFIPILLVFAGVPLIILPISWFALVAIKKTESAKES
;
A
#
# COMPACT_ATOMS: atom_id res chain seq x y z
N MET A 1 -19.02 26.79 26.89
CA MET A 1 -19.95 26.45 25.79
C MET A 1 -19.53 27.06 24.44
N PHE A 2 -19.07 28.32 24.38
CA PHE A 2 -18.63 28.96 23.14
C PHE A 2 -17.29 28.41 22.60
N MET A 3 -16.29 28.16 23.48
CA MET A 3 -15.01 27.53 23.09
C MET A 3 -15.20 26.13 22.48
N MET A 4 -15.98 25.26 23.13
CA MET A 4 -16.27 23.91 22.63
C MET A 4 -16.91 23.88 21.23
N LYS A 5 -17.68 24.92 20.88
CA LYS A 5 -18.31 25.03 19.55
C LYS A 5 -17.28 25.36 18.46
N ASN A 6 -16.26 26.16 18.79
CA ASN A 6 -15.14 26.46 17.90
C ASN A 6 -14.28 25.21 17.65
N ASP A 7 -13.98 24.45 18.71
CA ASP A 7 -13.18 23.22 18.61
C ASP A 7 -13.87 22.18 17.73
N LEU A 8 -15.19 22.01 17.86
CA LEU A 8 -15.99 21.10 17.02
C LEU A 8 -16.03 21.55 15.56
N MET A 9 -16.13 22.87 15.30
CA MET A 9 -16.09 23.41 13.94
C MET A 9 -14.73 23.16 13.28
N GLU A 10 -13.63 23.36 14.01
CA GLU A 10 -12.29 23.11 13.51
C GLU A 10 -12.04 21.63 13.21
N ILE A 11 -12.49 20.71 14.08
CA ILE A 11 -12.38 19.26 13.86
C ILE A 11 -13.14 18.86 12.59
N ASN A 12 -14.39 19.29 12.45
CA ASN A 12 -15.22 18.98 11.28
C ASN A 12 -14.59 19.53 9.99
N TYR A 13 -14.08 20.76 10.04
CA TYR A 13 -13.42 21.37 8.90
C TYR A 13 -12.16 20.60 8.48
N ARG A 14 -11.31 20.23 9.45
CA ARG A 14 -10.09 19.45 9.20
C ARG A 14 -10.41 18.05 8.66
N PHE A 15 -11.45 17.40 9.19
CA PHE A 15 -11.91 16.11 8.71
C PHE A 15 -12.43 16.20 7.27
N GLY A 16 -13.22 17.24 6.95
CA GLY A 16 -13.68 17.50 5.59
C GLY A 16 -12.52 17.73 4.61
N GLN A 17 -11.53 18.54 4.98
CA GLN A 17 -10.33 18.74 4.15
C GLN A 17 -9.55 17.43 3.93
N TRP A 18 -9.44 16.61 4.97
CA TRP A 18 -8.79 15.30 4.88
C TRP A 18 -9.51 14.38 3.89
N LEU A 19 -10.84 14.29 3.98
CA LEU A 19 -11.66 13.53 3.03
C LEU A 19 -11.52 14.06 1.60
N LEU A 20 -11.56 15.38 1.40
CA LEU A 20 -11.38 15.99 0.09
C LEU A 20 -10.02 15.65 -0.53
N LYS A 21 -8.94 15.61 0.28
CA LYS A 21 -7.62 15.17 -0.18
C LYS A 21 -7.65 13.71 -0.64
N LEU A 22 -8.30 12.80 0.10
CA LEU A 22 -8.43 11.40 -0.32
C LEU A 22 -9.20 11.27 -1.65
N VAL A 23 -10.28 12.03 -1.82
CA VAL A 23 -11.06 12.05 -3.07
C VAL A 23 -10.22 12.56 -4.23
N GLN A 24 -9.42 13.61 -4.02
CA GLN A 24 -8.48 14.10 -5.03
C GLN A 24 -7.46 13.03 -5.41
N ILE A 25 -6.87 12.34 -4.43
CA ILE A 25 -5.92 11.25 -4.69
C ILE A 25 -6.58 10.12 -5.49
N GLN A 26 -7.81 9.73 -5.15
CA GLN A 26 -8.55 8.71 -5.90
C GLN A 26 -8.81 9.13 -7.34
N TYR A 27 -9.22 10.39 -7.57
CA TYR A 27 -9.45 10.93 -8.90
C TYR A 27 -8.16 10.89 -9.76
N TYR A 28 -7.03 11.31 -9.19
CA TYR A 28 -5.75 11.23 -9.88
C TYR A 28 -5.31 9.78 -10.11
N TRP A 29 -5.47 8.90 -9.14
CA TRP A 29 -5.15 7.48 -9.30
C TRP A 29 -5.92 6.86 -10.47
N LEU A 30 -7.24 7.12 -10.58
CA LEU A 30 -8.04 6.68 -11.72
C LEU A 30 -7.54 7.28 -13.03
N GLY A 31 -7.35 8.59 -13.09
CA GLY A 31 -6.89 9.28 -14.31
C GLY A 31 -5.53 8.77 -14.80
N TYR A 32 -4.58 8.56 -13.90
CA TYR A 32 -3.23 8.06 -14.26
C TYR A 32 -3.21 6.56 -14.57
N THR A 33 -4.06 5.77 -13.91
CA THR A 33 -4.25 4.36 -14.27
C THR A 33 -4.76 4.24 -15.71
N LEU A 34 -5.77 5.05 -16.08
CA LEU A 34 -6.29 5.09 -17.45
C LEU A 34 -5.25 5.59 -18.47
N LYS A 35 -4.47 6.64 -18.13
CA LYS A 35 -3.38 7.13 -18.99
C LYS A 35 -2.33 6.05 -19.30
N GLY A 36 -2.08 5.14 -18.36
CA GLY A 36 -1.18 4.00 -18.56
C GLY A 36 -1.84 2.77 -19.21
N LEU A 37 -2.97 2.93 -19.89
CA LEU A 37 -3.75 1.83 -20.50
C LEU A 37 -4.21 0.77 -19.49
N ILE A 38 -4.48 1.18 -18.24
CA ILE A 38 -4.84 0.35 -17.10
C ILE A 38 -3.70 -0.56 -16.66
N ILE A 39 -3.30 -1.50 -17.52
CA ILE A 39 -2.26 -2.52 -17.25
C ILE A 39 -0.94 -1.84 -16.90
N GLY A 40 -0.46 -0.91 -17.73
CA GLY A 40 0.79 -0.17 -17.47
C GLY A 40 0.64 0.96 -16.44
N GLY A 41 -0.58 1.38 -16.13
CA GLY A 41 -0.85 2.52 -15.23
C GLY A 41 -1.10 2.14 -13.78
N LEU A 42 -1.58 0.93 -13.52
CA LEU A 42 -2.05 0.49 -12.22
C LEU A 42 -0.94 0.54 -11.15
N PHE A 43 0.21 -0.08 -11.42
CA PHE A 43 1.32 -0.13 -10.47
C PHE A 43 1.98 1.24 -10.23
N PRO A 44 2.29 2.06 -11.24
CA PRO A 44 2.86 3.38 -10.98
C PRO A 44 1.87 4.36 -10.33
N ALA A 45 0.58 4.30 -10.67
CA ALA A 45 -0.43 5.10 -9.96
C ALA A 45 -0.48 4.70 -8.48
N THR A 46 -0.47 3.40 -8.19
CA THR A 46 -0.46 2.87 -6.82
C THR A 46 0.81 3.27 -6.06
N ALA A 47 2.00 3.10 -6.66
CA ALA A 47 3.27 3.53 -6.08
C ALA A 47 3.30 5.04 -5.77
N THR A 48 2.66 5.85 -6.61
CA THR A 48 2.53 7.29 -6.41
C THR A 48 1.63 7.62 -5.22
N VAL A 49 0.56 6.87 -4.99
CA VAL A 49 -0.28 7.01 -3.79
C VAL A 49 0.50 6.67 -2.52
N PHE A 50 1.30 5.59 -2.53
CA PHE A 50 2.20 5.28 -1.42
C PHE A 50 3.22 6.42 -1.18
N TYR A 51 3.76 7.04 -2.24
CA TYR A 51 4.64 8.21 -2.12
C TYR A 51 3.96 9.43 -1.50
N LEU A 52 2.71 9.72 -1.88
CA LEU A 52 1.93 10.79 -1.26
C LEU A 52 1.72 10.55 0.24
N PHE A 53 1.41 9.32 0.65
CA PHE A 53 1.27 9.00 2.07
C PHE A 53 2.60 9.05 2.82
N HIS A 54 3.70 8.63 2.20
CA HIS A 54 5.04 8.78 2.76
C HIS A 54 5.37 10.25 3.04
N LEU A 55 5.16 11.14 2.06
CA LEU A 55 5.32 12.59 2.25
C LEU A 55 4.41 13.13 3.36
N TRP A 56 3.16 12.66 3.40
CA TRP A 56 2.19 13.09 4.40
C TRP A 56 2.62 12.70 5.82
N PHE A 57 3.05 11.46 6.03
CA PHE A 57 3.38 10.96 7.37
C PHE A 57 4.75 11.40 7.87
N GLU A 58 5.72 11.58 6.98
CA GLU A 58 7.04 12.10 7.35
C GLU A 58 7.07 13.63 7.43
N ASN A 59 6.01 14.30 6.98
CA ASN A 59 5.86 15.74 7.01
C ASN A 59 6.99 16.47 6.25
N THR A 60 7.61 15.80 5.27
CA THR A 60 8.86 16.20 4.60
C THR A 60 8.75 17.49 3.79
N GLN A 61 7.55 17.84 3.30
CA GLN A 61 7.32 19.04 2.48
C GLN A 61 6.37 20.07 3.12
N GLY A 62 6.04 19.93 4.41
CA GLY A 62 4.88 20.61 4.97
C GLY A 62 3.57 20.10 4.34
N ARG A 63 2.42 20.43 4.92
CA ARG A 63 1.12 19.87 4.50
C ARG A 63 0.57 20.41 3.16
N ASP A 64 1.39 21.14 2.40
CA ASP A 64 1.01 21.99 1.25
C ASP A 64 1.65 21.56 -0.09
N PHE A 65 1.96 20.28 -0.28
CA PHE A 65 2.29 19.79 -1.63
C PHE A 65 1.03 19.72 -2.52
N ARG A 66 1.19 20.05 -3.80
CA ARG A 66 0.13 19.93 -4.80
C ARG A 66 0.07 18.50 -5.31
N ILE A 67 -1.05 17.80 -5.05
CA ILE A 67 -1.24 16.40 -5.44
C ILE A 67 -1.05 16.21 -6.96
N SER A 68 -1.48 17.18 -7.77
CA SER A 68 -1.29 17.17 -9.24
C SER A 68 0.16 17.00 -9.64
N ASP A 69 1.05 17.76 -9.00
CA ASP A 69 2.44 17.92 -9.40
C ASP A 69 3.21 16.66 -9.00
N VAL A 70 2.95 16.18 -7.79
CA VAL A 70 3.46 14.89 -7.31
C VAL A 70 3.02 13.76 -8.23
N PHE A 71 1.76 13.72 -8.66
CA PHE A 71 1.31 12.69 -9.61
C PHE A 71 1.99 12.79 -10.98
N GLN A 72 2.21 14.00 -11.51
CA GLN A 72 2.88 14.17 -12.81
C GLN A 72 4.33 13.70 -12.77
N GLU A 73 5.06 14.06 -11.72
CA GLU A 73 6.47 13.73 -11.55
C GLU A 73 6.66 12.26 -11.18
N GLN A 74 6.01 11.83 -10.10
CA GLN A 74 6.25 10.53 -9.51
C GLN A 74 5.68 9.38 -10.34
N PHE A 75 4.59 9.59 -11.06
CA PHE A 75 4.07 8.57 -11.98
C PHE A 75 5.08 8.22 -13.07
N LYS A 76 5.75 9.23 -13.64
CA LYS A 76 6.80 9.02 -14.67
C LYS A 76 8.03 8.36 -14.07
N ARG A 77 8.48 8.84 -12.91
CA ARG A 77 9.65 8.30 -12.21
C ARG A 77 9.47 6.84 -11.83
N THR A 78 8.29 6.47 -11.36
CA THR A 78 7.99 5.11 -10.90
C THR A 78 7.51 4.18 -12.00
N PHE A 79 7.22 4.69 -13.21
CA PHE A 79 6.56 3.94 -14.29
C PHE A 79 7.20 2.56 -14.56
N LYS A 80 8.51 2.53 -14.84
CA LYS A 80 9.19 1.28 -15.18
C LYS A 80 9.41 0.38 -13.96
N GLY A 81 9.92 0.95 -12.86
CA GLY A 81 10.29 0.19 -11.67
C GLY A 81 9.10 -0.48 -10.99
N SER A 82 8.02 0.27 -10.79
CA SER A 82 6.79 -0.25 -10.17
C SER A 82 6.10 -1.31 -11.03
N ASN A 83 6.07 -1.15 -12.35
CA ASN A 83 5.51 -2.15 -13.26
C ASN A 83 6.31 -3.45 -13.22
N VAL A 84 7.65 -3.39 -13.29
CA VAL A 84 8.49 -4.59 -13.21
C VAL A 84 8.26 -5.33 -11.89
N LEU A 85 8.25 -4.61 -10.76
CA LEU A 85 7.99 -5.21 -9.45
C LEU A 85 6.58 -5.78 -9.33
N GLY A 86 5.59 -5.03 -9.81
CA GLY A 86 4.18 -5.44 -9.82
C GLY A 86 3.96 -6.72 -10.61
N TYR A 87 4.43 -6.76 -11.87
CA TYR A 87 4.29 -7.95 -12.70
C TYR A 87 5.08 -9.15 -12.17
N LEU A 88 6.28 -8.93 -11.63
CA LEU A 88 7.05 -10.01 -11.00
C LEU A 88 6.25 -10.67 -9.86
N MET A 89 5.63 -9.86 -9.02
CA MET A 89 4.82 -10.35 -7.89
C MET A 89 3.50 -10.96 -8.33
N THR A 90 2.83 -10.36 -9.31
CA THR A 90 1.60 -10.93 -9.90
C THR A 90 1.89 -12.29 -10.54
N PHE A 91 2.99 -12.41 -11.27
CA PHE A 91 3.43 -13.69 -11.84
C PHE A 91 3.70 -14.73 -10.76
N ALA A 92 4.43 -14.37 -9.69
CA ALA A 92 4.67 -15.25 -8.56
C ALA A 92 3.35 -15.74 -7.90
N LEU A 93 2.39 -14.83 -7.68
CA LEU A 93 1.07 -15.19 -7.14
C LEU A 93 0.31 -16.16 -8.05
N ILE A 94 0.29 -15.91 -9.37
CA ILE A 94 -0.40 -16.79 -10.33
C ILE A 94 0.22 -18.19 -10.32
N VAL A 95 1.56 -18.28 -10.33
CA VAL A 95 2.28 -19.56 -10.28
C VAL A 95 1.98 -20.30 -8.98
N LEU A 96 2.04 -19.62 -7.83
CA LEU A 96 1.76 -20.24 -6.53
C LEU A 96 0.32 -20.71 -6.41
N TRP A 97 -0.64 -19.89 -6.83
CA TRP A 97 -2.05 -20.26 -6.86
C TRP A 97 -2.30 -21.49 -7.73
N SER A 98 -1.71 -21.51 -8.93
CA SER A 98 -1.84 -22.65 -9.85
C SER A 98 -1.25 -23.93 -9.25
N ASN A 99 -0.07 -23.84 -8.63
CA ASN A 99 0.56 -24.98 -7.95
C ASN A 99 -0.27 -25.47 -6.75
N LEU A 100 -0.92 -24.58 -6.01
CA LEU A 100 -1.83 -24.96 -4.92
C LEU A 100 -3.03 -25.74 -5.43
N GLN A 101 -3.62 -25.31 -6.56
CA GLN A 101 -4.73 -26.04 -7.18
C GLN A 101 -4.27 -27.43 -7.67
N ILE A 102 -3.09 -27.51 -8.29
CA ILE A 102 -2.53 -28.80 -8.73
C ILE A 102 -2.24 -29.71 -7.54
N SER A 103 -1.62 -29.18 -6.49
CA SER A 103 -1.32 -29.91 -5.26
C SER A 103 -2.57 -30.51 -4.63
N LYS A 104 -3.65 -29.72 -4.54
CA LYS A 104 -4.93 -30.15 -3.97
C LYS A 104 -5.61 -31.27 -4.76
N HIS A 105 -5.59 -31.19 -6.09
CA HIS A 105 -6.36 -32.11 -6.93
C HIS A 105 -5.57 -33.34 -7.41
N PHE A 106 -4.26 -33.21 -7.63
CA PHE A 106 -3.46 -34.25 -8.30
C PHE A 106 -2.38 -34.88 -7.41
N ILE A 107 -1.63 -34.08 -6.64
CA ILE A 107 -0.48 -34.59 -5.86
C ILE A 107 -0.94 -35.17 -4.52
N GLN A 108 -1.90 -34.51 -3.86
CA GLN A 108 -2.49 -34.89 -2.57
C GLN A 108 -1.46 -35.10 -1.42
N SER A 109 -0.24 -34.60 -1.57
CA SER A 109 0.77 -34.59 -0.50
C SER A 109 0.52 -33.44 0.47
N PRO A 110 0.20 -33.71 1.76
CA PRO A 110 -0.08 -32.66 2.73
C PRO A 110 1.12 -31.74 2.98
N LEU A 111 2.33 -32.30 3.05
CA LEU A 111 3.56 -31.53 3.29
C LEU A 111 3.80 -30.48 2.21
N LEU A 112 3.74 -30.89 0.94
CA LEU A 112 3.92 -29.98 -0.20
C LEU A 112 2.80 -28.93 -0.23
N HIS A 113 1.56 -29.31 0.09
CA HIS A 113 0.45 -28.39 0.15
C HIS A 113 0.67 -27.29 1.21
N TYR A 114 1.04 -27.67 2.44
CA TYR A 114 1.32 -26.70 3.51
C TYR A 114 2.50 -25.78 3.18
N LEU A 115 3.56 -26.29 2.55
CA LEU A 115 4.68 -25.48 2.09
C LEU A 115 4.25 -24.42 1.06
N LEU A 116 3.42 -24.81 0.08
CA LEU A 116 2.89 -23.87 -0.91
C LEU A 116 1.97 -22.82 -0.30
N VAL A 117 1.15 -23.20 0.69
CA VAL A 117 0.31 -22.26 1.43
C VAL A 117 1.17 -21.26 2.19
N LEU A 118 2.22 -21.73 2.87
CA LEU A 118 3.17 -20.86 3.58
C LEU A 118 3.84 -19.88 2.61
N LEU A 119 4.28 -20.35 1.44
CA LEU A 119 4.92 -19.51 0.42
C LEU A 119 3.95 -18.48 -0.18
N LEU A 120 2.68 -18.85 -0.36
CA LEU A 120 1.63 -17.91 -0.77
C LEU A 120 1.42 -16.83 0.30
N LEU A 121 1.30 -17.21 1.57
CA LEU A 121 1.14 -16.27 2.68
C LEU A 121 2.34 -15.33 2.80
N LEU A 122 3.56 -15.84 2.64
CA LEU A 122 4.78 -15.03 2.62
C LEU A 122 4.74 -14.02 1.45
N THR A 123 4.32 -14.45 0.27
CA THR A 123 4.21 -13.59 -0.92
C THR A 123 3.15 -12.50 -0.72
N LEU A 124 1.98 -12.85 -0.17
CA LEU A 124 0.93 -11.90 0.17
C LEU A 124 1.39 -10.90 1.25
N GLY A 125 2.08 -11.36 2.28
CA GLY A 125 2.65 -10.48 3.30
C GLY A 125 3.73 -9.55 2.73
N THR A 126 4.52 -10.03 1.78
CA THR A 126 5.55 -9.23 1.10
C THR A 126 4.92 -8.07 0.33
N LEU A 127 3.75 -8.26 -0.29
CA LEU A 127 3.04 -7.19 -1.00
C LEU A 127 2.65 -6.02 -0.10
N LEU A 128 2.38 -6.25 1.20
CA LEU A 128 2.06 -5.19 2.15
C LEU A 128 3.23 -4.22 2.35
N TYR A 129 4.47 -4.71 2.27
CA TYR A 129 5.68 -3.90 2.44
C TYR A 129 6.34 -3.48 1.13
N LEU A 130 5.98 -4.11 0.01
CA LEU A 130 6.68 -3.91 -1.27
C LEU A 130 6.67 -2.45 -1.72
N PHE A 131 5.50 -1.83 -1.81
CA PHE A 131 5.39 -0.44 -2.25
C PHE A 131 5.91 0.57 -1.20
N PRO A 132 5.63 0.43 0.11
CA PRO A 132 6.27 1.26 1.12
C PRO A 132 7.80 1.25 1.06
N VAL A 133 8.42 0.08 0.85
CA VAL A 133 9.87 -0.05 0.67
C VAL A 133 10.31 0.56 -0.66
N TYR A 134 9.57 0.31 -1.74
CA TYR A 134 9.86 0.85 -3.07
C TYR A 134 9.95 2.38 -3.09
N VAL A 135 9.06 3.00 -2.34
CA VAL A 135 8.91 4.46 -2.27
C VAL A 135 9.94 5.10 -1.35
N ARG A 136 10.36 4.39 -0.29
CA ARG A 136 11.32 4.90 0.70
C ARG A 136 12.79 4.69 0.30
N TYR A 137 13.08 3.62 -0.42
CA TYR A 137 14.46 3.26 -0.76
C TYR A 137 14.71 3.25 -2.27
N GLU A 138 15.94 3.61 -2.67
CA GLU A 138 16.41 3.52 -4.04
C GLU A 138 17.26 2.25 -4.20
N LEU A 139 16.61 1.11 -4.46
CA LEU A 139 17.26 -0.20 -4.51
C LEU A 139 17.14 -0.83 -5.91
N PRO A 140 17.98 -1.82 -6.24
CA PRO A 140 17.74 -2.67 -7.40
C PRO A 140 16.52 -3.58 -7.17
N CYS A 141 15.86 -4.00 -8.24
CA CYS A 141 14.58 -4.74 -8.22
C CYS A 141 14.50 -5.88 -7.17
N PHE A 142 15.48 -6.79 -7.17
CA PHE A 142 15.48 -7.94 -6.25
C PHE A 142 15.62 -7.55 -4.76
N TYR A 143 16.31 -6.46 -4.47
CA TYR A 143 16.52 -6.00 -3.10
C TYR A 143 15.25 -5.42 -2.48
N TYR A 144 14.31 -4.90 -3.29
CA TYR A 144 13.00 -4.50 -2.78
C TYR A 144 12.23 -5.68 -2.19
N VAL A 145 12.21 -6.80 -2.91
CA VAL A 145 11.54 -8.03 -2.48
C VAL A 145 12.18 -8.57 -1.21
N ARG A 146 13.51 -8.67 -1.20
CA ARG A 146 14.27 -9.12 -0.03
C ARG A 146 13.98 -8.24 1.18
N GLN A 147 14.01 -6.92 1.02
CA GLN A 147 13.77 -5.98 2.11
C GLN A 147 12.34 -6.04 2.63
N ALA A 148 11.35 -6.20 1.75
CA ALA A 148 9.95 -6.38 2.13
C ALA A 148 9.74 -7.68 2.93
N ILE A 149 10.36 -8.80 2.53
CA ILE A 149 10.34 -10.06 3.28
C ILE A 149 10.98 -9.88 4.66
N LEU A 150 12.13 -9.21 4.74
CA LEU A 150 12.80 -8.97 6.02
C LEU A 150 11.92 -8.15 6.96
N LEU A 151 11.29 -7.08 6.47
CA LEU A 151 10.39 -6.26 7.29
C LEU A 151 9.18 -7.05 7.78
N LEU A 152 8.57 -7.86 6.91
CA LEU A 152 7.47 -8.76 7.28
C LEU A 152 7.85 -9.69 8.43
N LEU A 153 9.00 -10.36 8.31
CA LEU A 153 9.45 -11.36 9.30
C LEU A 153 9.89 -10.72 10.62
N LEU A 154 10.51 -9.54 10.57
CA LEU A 154 11.00 -8.83 11.76
C LEU A 154 9.88 -8.07 12.51
N ASN A 155 8.80 -7.70 11.81
CA ASN A 155 7.77 -6.81 12.35
C ASN A 155 6.36 -7.42 12.24
N LEU A 156 6.13 -8.49 13.00
CA LEU A 156 4.81 -9.14 13.05
C LEU A 156 3.71 -8.23 13.61
N LEU A 157 3.99 -7.43 14.65
CA LEU A 157 2.98 -6.58 15.28
C LEU A 157 2.49 -5.45 14.34
N PRO A 158 3.36 -4.66 13.67
CA PRO A 158 2.92 -3.74 12.62
C PRO A 158 2.19 -4.45 11.47
N THR A 159 2.62 -5.64 11.07
CA THR A 159 1.94 -6.43 10.02
C THR A 159 0.51 -6.80 10.41
N LEU A 160 0.29 -7.24 11.65
CA LEU A 160 -1.07 -7.52 12.16
C LEU A 160 -1.91 -6.24 12.17
N ALA A 161 -1.33 -5.11 12.57
CA ALA A 161 -2.03 -3.83 12.54
C ALA A 161 -2.40 -3.38 11.11
N MET A 162 -1.54 -3.64 10.11
CA MET A 162 -1.87 -3.43 8.69
C MET A 162 -3.09 -4.26 8.28
N LEU A 163 -3.10 -5.55 8.61
CA LEU A 163 -4.19 -6.46 8.26
C LEU A 163 -5.50 -6.03 8.91
N ILE A 164 -5.48 -5.71 10.21
CA ILE A 164 -6.65 -5.20 10.93
C ILE A 164 -7.16 -3.91 10.27
N GLY A 165 -6.27 -2.96 9.97
CA GLY A 165 -6.64 -1.71 9.29
C GLY A 165 -7.22 -1.95 7.90
N PHE A 166 -6.63 -2.86 7.12
CA PHE A 166 -7.11 -3.26 5.80
C PHE A 166 -8.53 -3.84 5.86
N PHE A 167 -8.77 -4.82 6.75
CA PHE A 167 -10.09 -5.43 6.89
C PHE A 167 -11.13 -4.47 7.46
N LEU A 168 -10.73 -3.56 8.37
CA LEU A 168 -11.62 -2.52 8.87
C LEU A 168 -12.08 -1.60 7.74
N VAL A 169 -11.15 -1.15 6.89
CA VAL A 169 -11.47 -0.30 5.73
C VAL A 169 -12.42 -1.03 4.77
N ILE A 170 -12.18 -2.31 4.48
CA ILE A 170 -13.09 -3.12 3.66
C ILE A 170 -14.47 -3.23 4.30
N GLY A 171 -14.54 -3.46 5.61
CA GLY A 171 -15.80 -3.51 6.35
C GLY A 171 -16.57 -2.20 6.21
N VAL A 172 -15.92 -1.06 6.43
CA VAL A 172 -16.52 0.28 6.25
C VAL A 172 -17.03 0.49 4.82
N MET A 173 -16.25 0.10 3.81
CA MET A 173 -16.65 0.21 2.40
C MET A 173 -17.82 -0.71 2.04
N THR A 174 -17.99 -1.82 2.75
CA THR A 174 -19.15 -2.71 2.56
C THR A 174 -20.43 -2.05 3.07
N PHE A 175 -20.37 -1.31 4.18
CA PHE A 175 -21.50 -0.52 4.69
C PHE A 175 -21.75 0.76 3.88
N ILE A 176 -20.69 1.37 3.33
CA ILE A 176 -20.75 2.63 2.59
C ILE A 176 -20.08 2.42 1.21
N PRO A 177 -20.76 1.77 0.24
CA PRO A 177 -20.16 1.39 -1.05
C PRO A 177 -19.65 2.57 -1.88
N ILE A 178 -20.22 3.76 -1.69
CA ILE A 178 -19.78 4.98 -2.38
C ILE A 178 -18.30 5.30 -2.08
N LEU A 179 -17.77 4.91 -0.92
CA LEU A 179 -16.35 5.11 -0.59
C LEU A 179 -15.42 4.31 -1.50
N LEU A 180 -15.85 3.17 -2.04
CA LEU A 180 -15.04 2.37 -2.96
C LEU A 180 -14.67 3.18 -4.20
N VAL A 181 -15.63 3.92 -4.76
CA VAL A 181 -15.44 4.69 -5.99
C VAL A 181 -14.68 5.99 -5.71
N PHE A 182 -15.05 6.70 -4.64
CA PHE A 182 -14.55 8.06 -4.38
C PHE A 182 -13.30 8.12 -3.51
N ALA A 183 -12.98 7.10 -2.71
CA ALA A 183 -11.81 7.09 -1.84
C ALA A 183 -11.21 5.68 -1.63
N GLY A 184 -11.54 4.71 -2.49
CA GLY A 184 -11.24 3.29 -2.29
C GLY A 184 -9.76 3.00 -2.08
N VAL A 185 -8.96 3.27 -3.12
CA VAL A 185 -7.53 2.99 -3.13
C VAL A 185 -6.78 3.74 -2.03
N PRO A 186 -6.94 5.07 -1.86
CA PRO A 186 -6.20 5.78 -0.83
C PRO A 186 -6.61 5.35 0.59
N LEU A 187 -7.88 5.00 0.86
CA LEU A 187 -8.28 4.48 2.16
C LEU A 187 -7.68 3.10 2.47
N ILE A 188 -7.56 2.23 1.47
CA ILE A 188 -6.91 0.91 1.62
C ILE A 188 -5.40 1.08 1.89
N ILE A 189 -4.75 1.97 1.15
CA ILE A 189 -3.31 2.21 1.24
C ILE A 189 -2.92 2.91 2.54
N LEU A 190 -3.82 3.71 3.13
CA LEU A 190 -3.55 4.50 4.33
C LEU A 190 -3.04 3.67 5.52
N PRO A 191 -3.75 2.64 6.03
CA PRO A 191 -3.27 1.85 7.16
C PRO A 191 -1.99 1.08 6.80
N ILE A 192 -1.91 0.57 5.57
CA ILE A 192 -0.72 -0.16 5.09
C ILE A 192 0.50 0.76 5.14
N SER A 193 0.40 1.95 4.58
CA SER A 193 1.48 2.94 4.53
C SER A 193 1.90 3.40 5.94
N TRP A 194 0.93 3.65 6.82
CA TRP A 194 1.21 4.12 8.18
C TRP A 194 1.97 3.07 8.99
N PHE A 195 1.46 1.84 9.06
CA PHE A 195 2.12 0.79 9.84
C PHE A 195 3.42 0.31 9.18
N ALA A 196 3.56 0.44 7.86
CA ALA A 196 4.81 0.15 7.17
C ALA A 196 5.89 1.13 7.58
N LEU A 197 5.55 2.43 7.65
CA LEU A 197 6.44 3.46 8.15
C LEU A 197 6.91 3.15 9.58
N VAL A 198 5.99 2.74 10.46
CA VAL A 198 6.31 2.35 11.84
C VAL A 198 7.30 1.18 11.87
N ALA A 199 7.05 0.12 11.10
CA ALA A 199 7.94 -1.02 11.00
C ALA A 199 9.33 -0.66 10.46
N ILE A 200 9.37 0.20 9.45
CA ILE A 200 10.64 0.64 8.84
C ILE A 200 11.45 1.46 9.84
N LYS A 201 10.85 2.49 10.46
CA LYS A 201 11.53 3.33 11.46
C LYS A 201 12.07 2.51 12.63
N LYS A 202 11.28 1.54 13.12
CA LYS A 202 11.72 0.60 14.17
C LYS A 202 12.95 -0.21 13.75
N THR A 203 12.99 -0.64 12.49
CA THR A 203 14.08 -1.48 11.96
C THR A 203 15.35 -0.67 11.71
N GLU A 204 15.22 0.60 11.32
CA GLU A 204 16.34 1.52 11.15
C GLU A 204 16.96 1.90 12.49
N SER A 205 16.15 2.27 13.49
CA SER A 205 16.66 2.63 14.83
C SER A 205 17.41 1.48 15.51
N ALA A 206 17.03 0.23 15.22
CA ALA A 206 17.69 -0.97 15.75
C ALA A 206 19.02 -1.30 15.03
N LYS A 207 19.31 -0.69 13.88
CA LYS A 207 20.60 -0.83 13.18
C LYS A 207 21.63 0.21 13.64
N GLU A 208 21.17 1.32 14.20
CA GLU A 208 22.01 2.41 14.68
C GLU A 208 22.46 2.21 16.14
N SER A 209 21.83 1.29 16.87
CA SER A 209 22.19 0.85 18.23
C SER A 209 23.13 -0.35 18.23
#